data_AF-U6DSH3-F1
#
_entry.id   AF-U6DSH3-F1
#
_cell.length_a   1.000
_cell.length_b   1.000
_cell.length_c   1.000
_cell.angle_alpha   90.00
_cell.angle_beta   90.00
_cell.angle_gamma   90.00
#
_symmetry.space_group_name_H-M   'P 1'
#
loop_
_entity.id
_entity.type
_entity.pdbx_description
1 polymer ?
#
loop_
_entity_poly.entity_id
_entity_poly.type
_entity_poly.pdbx_seq_one_letter_code
_entity_poly.pdbx_strand_id
1 'polypeptide(L)'
;ALLQLLLGVNLIVMPPTQARSLRFVTLLYRHGDRSPVKTYPKDPYQEDEWPQGFGQLTKEGMQQHWELGQALRQRYQGFLNTSYHRQEVYVRSTDFDRTLMSAEANLAGLFPPNGMQRFNPNISWQPIPVHTVPIAEDRLLKFPLGPCPRYEQLQNETRQTPEYQNESIQNAQFLDMVANETGLTDVTLETVWNVYDTLFCE
;
A
#
# COMPACT_ATOMS: atom_id res chain seq x y z
N ALA A 1 69.97 39.85 0.69
CA ALA A 1 69.45 38.85 -0.27
C ALA A 1 68.39 38.02 0.46
N LEU A 2 67.14 38.12 0.02
CA LEU A 2 65.96 37.56 0.71
C LEU A 2 65.96 36.02 0.69
N LEU A 3 65.75 35.41 1.86
CA LEU A 3 65.36 34.01 2.01
C LEU A 3 63.91 33.84 1.56
N GLN A 4 63.65 32.99 0.56
CA GLN A 4 62.29 32.57 0.21
C GLN A 4 61.91 31.33 1.01
N LEU A 5 60.83 31.46 1.79
CA LEU A 5 60.20 30.38 2.55
C LEU A 5 59.18 29.67 1.64
N LEU A 6 59.48 28.45 1.20
CA LEU A 6 58.54 27.60 0.46
C LEU A 6 57.60 26.88 1.45
N LEU A 7 56.41 27.42 1.63
CA LEU A 7 55.30 26.75 2.33
C LEU A 7 54.67 25.74 1.37
N GLY A 8 55.09 24.47 1.47
CA GLY A 8 54.43 23.35 0.80
C GLY A 8 53.08 23.06 1.46
N VAL A 9 51.99 23.41 0.78
CA VAL A 9 50.64 23.00 1.16
C VAL A 9 50.49 21.52 0.80
N ASN A 10 50.68 20.63 1.78
CA ASN A 10 50.25 19.24 1.68
C ASN A 10 48.72 19.21 1.75
N LEU A 11 48.07 19.33 0.59
CA LEU A 11 46.67 18.97 0.43
C LEU A 11 46.55 17.46 0.65
N ILE A 12 46.19 17.07 1.87
CA ILE A 12 45.69 15.72 2.15
C ILE A 12 44.39 15.58 1.38
N VAL A 13 44.48 15.05 0.15
CA VAL A 13 43.30 14.60 -0.60
C VAL A 13 42.73 13.44 0.21
N MET A 14 41.69 13.70 1.00
CA MET A 14 40.91 12.62 1.58
C MET A 14 40.44 11.73 0.41
N PRO A 15 40.61 10.40 0.49
CA PRO A 15 40.07 9.53 -0.53
C PRO A 15 38.56 9.83 -0.65
N PRO A 16 38.02 9.99 -1.86
CA PRO A 16 36.60 10.27 -2.02
C PRO A 16 35.84 9.22 -1.22
N THR A 17 34.99 9.67 -0.30
CA THR A 17 34.07 8.79 0.41
C THR A 17 33.35 7.97 -0.65
N GLN A 18 33.54 6.64 -0.61
CA GLN A 18 32.94 5.76 -1.59
C GLN A 18 31.44 6.04 -1.63
N ALA A 19 30.94 6.49 -2.77
CA ALA A 19 29.55 6.88 -2.91
C ALA A 19 28.67 5.68 -2.53
N ARG A 20 27.67 5.92 -1.66
CA ARG A 20 26.71 4.88 -1.29
C ARG A 20 25.96 4.43 -2.54
N SER A 21 25.89 3.13 -2.77
CA SER A 21 25.17 2.52 -3.89
C SER A 21 23.96 1.76 -3.38
N LEU A 22 22.79 1.97 -4.00
CA LEU A 22 21.60 1.19 -3.73
C LEU A 22 21.84 -0.27 -4.18
N ARG A 23 21.56 -1.22 -3.30
CA ARG A 23 21.77 -2.66 -3.57
C ARG A 23 20.49 -3.47 -3.63
N PHE A 24 19.47 -3.05 -2.88
CA PHE A 24 18.20 -3.74 -2.78
C PHE A 24 17.12 -2.77 -2.30
N VAL A 25 15.88 -3.00 -2.71
CA VAL A 25 14.71 -2.25 -2.28
C VAL A 25 13.55 -3.21 -2.03
N THR A 26 12.81 -2.98 -0.95
CA THR A 26 11.50 -3.60 -0.71
C THR A 26 10.46 -2.49 -0.66
N LEU A 27 9.36 -2.70 -1.38
CA LEU A 27 8.23 -1.79 -1.41
C LEU A 27 7.02 -2.51 -0.81
N LEU A 28 6.39 -1.89 0.17
CA LEU A 28 5.10 -2.31 0.71
C LEU A 28 4.15 -1.12 0.55
N TYR A 29 3.07 -1.33 -0.18
CA TYR A 29 2.07 -0.31 -0.46
C TYR A 29 0.67 -0.88 -0.27
N ARG A 30 -0.27 -0.01 0.08
CA ARG A 30 -1.71 -0.31 0.05
C ARG A 30 -2.17 -0.33 -1.41
N HIS A 31 -3.31 -0.98 -1.65
CA HIS A 31 -4.07 -0.81 -2.89
C HIS A 31 -4.51 0.65 -3.09
N GLY A 32 -4.93 0.99 -4.31
CA GLY A 32 -5.46 2.31 -4.65
C GLY A 32 -6.89 2.51 -4.17
N ASP A 33 -7.48 3.63 -4.57
CA ASP A 33 -8.90 3.92 -4.34
C ASP A 33 -9.83 2.75 -4.74
N ARG A 34 -10.87 2.52 -3.92
CA ARG A 34 -11.80 1.39 -4.05
C ARG A 34 -13.20 1.77 -3.59
N SER A 35 -14.19 0.99 -4.00
CA SER A 35 -15.53 1.02 -3.39
C SER A 35 -15.50 0.56 -1.92
N PRO A 36 -16.55 0.85 -1.11
CA PRO A 36 -16.69 0.35 0.25
C PRO A 36 -16.58 -1.18 0.27
N VAL A 37 -16.00 -1.77 1.33
CA VAL A 37 -15.96 -3.24 1.44
C VAL A 37 -17.30 -3.83 1.89
N LYS A 38 -18.13 -3.00 2.52
CA LYS A 38 -19.49 -3.27 3.02
C LYS A 38 -20.13 -1.93 3.38
N THR A 39 -21.41 -1.96 3.74
CA THR A 39 -22.15 -0.78 4.23
C THR A 39 -22.98 -1.09 5.49
N TYR A 40 -23.68 -0.09 6.03
CA TYR A 40 -24.58 -0.16 7.18
C TYR A 40 -26.07 -0.17 6.77
N PRO A 41 -26.98 -0.70 7.62
CA PRO A 41 -28.37 -0.95 7.23
C PRO A 41 -29.17 0.24 6.70
N LYS A 42 -28.87 1.46 7.19
CA LYS A 42 -29.56 2.69 6.79
C LYS A 42 -28.90 3.45 5.65
N ASP A 43 -27.82 2.94 5.08
CA ASP A 43 -27.15 3.58 3.94
C ASP A 43 -28.05 3.54 2.69
N PRO A 44 -28.34 4.68 2.02
CA PRO A 44 -29.02 4.66 0.73
C PRO A 44 -28.18 4.06 -0.41
N TYR A 45 -26.85 4.01 -0.30
CA TYR A 45 -25.95 3.58 -1.38
C TYR A 45 -25.53 2.11 -1.25
N GLN A 46 -26.45 1.21 -1.61
CA GLN A 46 -26.20 -0.23 -1.60
C GLN A 46 -25.24 -0.67 -2.74
N GLU A 47 -24.89 -1.96 -2.77
CA GLU A 47 -23.84 -2.49 -3.66
C GLU A 47 -24.06 -2.19 -5.15
N ASP A 48 -25.32 -2.08 -5.58
CA ASP A 48 -25.73 -1.79 -6.96
C ASP A 48 -25.42 -0.35 -7.41
N GLU A 49 -25.24 0.58 -6.48
CA GLU A 49 -24.77 1.95 -6.78
C GLU A 49 -23.27 1.98 -7.12
N TRP A 50 -22.54 0.89 -6.83
CA TRP A 50 -21.11 0.76 -7.13
C TRP A 50 -20.91 -0.02 -8.43
N PRO A 51 -20.31 0.57 -9.48
CA PRO A 51 -20.25 -0.05 -10.81
C PRO A 51 -19.57 -1.44 -10.89
N GLN A 52 -18.76 -1.80 -9.90
CA GLN A 52 -18.08 -3.09 -9.78
C GLN A 52 -18.52 -3.87 -8.52
N GLY A 53 -19.48 -3.36 -7.75
CA GLY A 53 -19.83 -3.86 -6.43
C GLY A 53 -18.81 -3.46 -5.35
N PHE A 54 -18.92 -4.08 -4.19
CA PHE A 54 -18.13 -3.72 -3.01
C PHE A 54 -16.69 -4.25 -3.04
N GLY A 55 -15.78 -3.47 -2.45
CA GLY A 55 -14.37 -3.82 -2.21
C GLY A 55 -13.50 -3.87 -3.47
N GLN A 56 -13.98 -3.33 -4.58
CA GLN A 56 -13.35 -3.37 -5.90
C GLN A 56 -12.55 -2.10 -6.19
N LEU A 57 -11.44 -2.25 -6.92
CA LEU A 57 -10.58 -1.12 -7.29
C LEU A 57 -11.30 -0.22 -8.31
N THR A 58 -11.29 1.08 -8.07
CA THR A 58 -11.89 2.04 -9.00
C THR A 58 -10.92 2.39 -10.12
N LYS A 59 -11.41 3.13 -11.14
CA LYS A 59 -10.55 3.73 -12.17
C LYS A 59 -9.53 4.70 -11.58
N GLU A 60 -9.93 5.44 -10.55
CA GLU A 60 -9.03 6.32 -9.81
C GLU A 60 -7.93 5.51 -9.13
N GLY A 61 -8.27 4.38 -8.48
CA GLY A 61 -7.28 3.50 -7.85
C GLY A 61 -6.28 2.90 -8.83
N MET A 62 -6.74 2.56 -10.04
CA MET A 62 -5.85 2.13 -11.13
C MET A 62 -4.88 3.25 -11.54
N GLN A 63 -5.40 4.48 -11.71
CA GLN A 63 -4.59 5.65 -12.08
C GLN A 63 -3.54 5.96 -11.02
N GLN A 64 -3.92 5.99 -9.75
CA GLN A 64 -3.01 6.19 -8.61
C GLN A 64 -1.86 5.19 -8.61
N HIS A 65 -2.13 3.91 -8.87
CA HIS A 65 -1.08 2.90 -8.92
C HIS A 65 -0.20 3.03 -10.15
N TRP A 66 -0.77 3.36 -11.31
CA TRP A 66 -0.01 3.62 -12.52
C TRP A 66 0.95 4.82 -12.35
N GLU A 67 0.50 5.88 -11.69
CA GLU A 67 1.32 7.04 -11.34
C GLU A 67 2.40 6.70 -10.32
N LEU A 68 2.06 5.93 -9.28
CA LEU A 68 3.05 5.41 -8.34
C LEU A 68 4.12 4.59 -9.07
N GLY A 69 3.73 3.76 -10.04
CA GLY A 69 4.66 2.99 -10.88
C GLY A 69 5.64 3.89 -11.63
N GLN A 70 5.15 4.98 -12.24
CA GLN A 70 6.02 5.95 -12.90
C GLN A 70 6.94 6.70 -11.95
N ALA A 71 6.44 7.08 -10.77
CA ALA A 71 7.26 7.73 -9.75
C ALA A 71 8.38 6.81 -9.28
N LEU A 72 8.09 5.52 -9.07
CA LEU A 72 9.09 4.50 -8.72
C LEU A 72 10.09 4.29 -9.87
N ARG A 73 9.64 4.32 -11.13
CA ARG A 73 10.50 4.23 -12.31
C ARG A 73 11.52 5.37 -12.35
N GLN A 74 11.08 6.60 -12.08
CA GLN A 74 11.96 7.76 -12.02
C GLN A 74 12.90 7.67 -10.80
N ARG A 75 12.36 7.34 -9.63
CA ARG A 75 13.13 7.25 -8.38
C ARG A 75 14.26 6.23 -8.45
N TYR A 76 14.02 5.09 -9.09
CA TYR A 76 15.00 4.01 -9.22
C TYR A 76 15.66 3.96 -10.60
N GLN A 77 15.63 5.08 -11.32
CA GLN A 77 16.40 5.24 -12.55
C GLN A 77 17.89 5.00 -12.26
N GLY A 78 18.52 4.11 -13.03
CA GLY A 78 19.91 3.71 -12.84
C GLY A 78 20.13 2.56 -11.84
N PHE A 79 19.11 2.20 -11.04
CA PHE A 79 19.09 0.95 -10.27
C PHE A 79 18.29 -0.14 -10.98
N LEU A 80 17.08 0.19 -11.45
CA LEU A 80 16.25 -0.73 -12.23
C LEU A 80 16.59 -0.63 -13.72
N ASN A 81 16.75 -1.78 -14.37
CA ASN A 81 16.85 -1.87 -15.82
C ASN A 81 15.63 -1.24 -16.51
N THR A 82 15.78 -0.72 -17.73
CA THR A 82 14.68 -0.19 -18.54
C THR A 82 13.67 -1.25 -18.93
N SER A 83 14.12 -2.48 -19.09
CA SER A 83 13.30 -3.65 -19.38
C SER A 83 13.06 -4.46 -18.11
N TYR A 84 11.90 -5.13 -18.03
CA TYR A 84 11.63 -6.06 -16.94
C TYR A 84 12.53 -7.30 -17.05
N HIS A 85 13.16 -7.70 -15.94
CA HIS A 85 13.91 -8.96 -15.86
C HIS A 85 13.43 -9.79 -14.67
N ARG A 86 13.01 -11.04 -14.93
CA ARG A 86 12.44 -11.93 -13.90
C ARG A 86 13.38 -12.27 -12.74
N GLN A 87 14.70 -12.14 -12.93
CA GLN A 87 15.70 -12.38 -11.89
C GLN A 87 15.93 -11.15 -10.98
N GLU A 88 15.48 -9.97 -11.38
CA GLU A 88 15.71 -8.70 -10.67
C GLU A 88 14.48 -8.23 -9.87
N VAL A 89 13.28 -8.64 -10.30
CA VAL A 89 12.01 -8.13 -9.77
C VAL A 89 11.10 -9.29 -9.37
N TYR A 90 10.68 -9.28 -8.11
CA TYR A 90 9.68 -10.18 -7.56
C TYR A 90 8.50 -9.35 -7.02
N VAL A 91 7.28 -9.76 -7.36
CA VAL A 91 6.05 -9.06 -6.95
C VAL A 91 5.14 -10.05 -6.27
N ARG A 92 4.69 -9.71 -5.06
CA ARG A 92 3.69 -10.48 -4.31
C ARG A 92 2.54 -9.57 -3.92
N SER A 93 1.33 -10.06 -4.10
CA SER A 93 0.10 -9.44 -3.62
C SER A 93 -0.57 -10.32 -2.56
N THR A 94 -1.57 -9.77 -1.87
CA THR A 94 -2.61 -10.57 -1.21
C THR A 94 -3.64 -11.01 -2.24
N ASP A 95 -4.39 -12.06 -1.94
CA ASP A 95 -5.40 -12.64 -2.84
C ASP A 95 -6.74 -11.88 -2.77
N PHE A 96 -6.71 -10.59 -3.10
CA PHE A 96 -7.88 -9.76 -3.32
C PHE A 96 -7.75 -9.07 -4.69
N ASP A 97 -8.85 -8.96 -5.42
CA ASP A 97 -8.87 -8.30 -6.74
C ASP A 97 -8.23 -6.91 -6.69
N ARG A 98 -8.62 -6.08 -5.72
CA ARG A 98 -8.09 -4.72 -5.59
C ARG A 98 -6.58 -4.64 -5.39
N THR A 99 -5.95 -5.60 -4.72
CA THR A 99 -4.50 -5.59 -4.50
C THR A 99 -3.75 -6.18 -5.69
N LEU A 100 -4.28 -7.22 -6.32
CA LEU A 100 -3.76 -7.78 -7.57
C LEU A 100 -3.79 -6.74 -8.70
N MET A 101 -4.94 -6.11 -8.93
CA MET A 101 -5.11 -5.07 -9.95
C MET A 101 -4.26 -3.82 -9.67
N SER A 102 -4.10 -3.45 -8.39
CA SER A 102 -3.19 -2.36 -8.01
C SER A 102 -1.74 -2.68 -8.37
N ALA A 103 -1.27 -3.90 -8.11
CA ALA A 103 0.06 -4.33 -8.48
C ALA A 103 0.25 -4.33 -10.01
N GLU A 104 -0.73 -4.80 -10.77
CA GLU A 104 -0.69 -4.80 -12.24
C GLU A 104 -0.67 -3.38 -12.82
N ALA A 105 -1.50 -2.46 -12.32
CA ALA A 105 -1.50 -1.06 -12.72
C ALA A 105 -0.16 -0.39 -12.37
N ASN A 106 0.40 -0.68 -11.20
CA ASN A 106 1.71 -0.20 -10.81
C ASN A 106 2.82 -0.68 -11.74
N LEU A 107 2.81 -1.96 -12.09
CA LEU A 107 3.78 -2.56 -13.01
C LEU A 107 3.64 -1.99 -14.43
N ALA A 108 2.43 -1.66 -14.86
CA ALA A 108 2.20 -0.98 -16.14
C ALA A 108 2.87 0.41 -16.19
N GLY A 109 2.88 1.15 -15.07
CA GLY A 109 3.60 2.42 -14.96
C GLY A 109 5.11 2.26 -14.74
N LEU A 110 5.53 1.19 -14.06
CA LEU A 110 6.92 0.92 -13.72
C LEU A 110 7.75 0.33 -14.88
N PHE A 111 7.15 -0.55 -15.69
CA PHE A 111 7.83 -1.27 -16.78
C PHE A 111 7.08 -1.19 -18.13
N PRO A 112 6.86 0.02 -18.68
CA PRO A 112 6.32 0.14 -20.03
C PRO A 112 7.24 -0.58 -21.04
N PRO A 113 6.71 -1.49 -21.88
CA PRO A 113 7.54 -2.31 -22.76
C PRO A 113 8.21 -1.46 -23.84
N ASN A 114 9.45 -1.82 -24.16
CA ASN A 114 10.21 -1.22 -25.25
C ASN A 114 10.95 -2.32 -26.05
N GLY A 115 11.33 -2.01 -27.29
CA GLY A 115 12.07 -2.93 -28.16
C GLY A 115 11.43 -4.32 -28.25
N MET A 116 12.21 -5.34 -27.92
CA MET A 116 11.80 -6.75 -27.99
C MET A 116 10.75 -7.16 -26.96
N GLN A 117 10.57 -6.42 -25.86
CA GLN A 117 9.52 -6.71 -24.88
C GLN A 117 8.13 -6.28 -25.34
N ARG A 118 8.05 -5.47 -26.40
CA ARG A 118 6.78 -5.05 -26.97
C ARG A 118 6.21 -6.16 -27.85
N PHE A 119 5.32 -6.97 -27.27
CA PHE A 119 4.68 -8.08 -28.00
C PHE A 119 3.61 -7.60 -29.00
N ASN A 120 3.04 -6.41 -28.78
CA ASN A 120 2.05 -5.79 -29.67
C ASN A 120 2.34 -4.29 -29.82
N PRO A 121 2.48 -3.76 -31.05
CA PRO A 121 2.82 -2.36 -31.28
C PRO A 121 1.72 -1.36 -30.88
N ASN A 122 0.48 -1.82 -30.72
CA ASN A 122 -0.66 -0.98 -30.31
C ASN A 122 -0.90 -0.99 -28.80
N ILE A 123 -0.13 -1.77 -28.05
CA ILE A 123 -0.27 -1.92 -26.60
C ILE A 123 1.03 -1.47 -25.93
N SER A 124 0.93 -0.55 -24.98
CA SER A 124 2.06 -0.05 -24.18
C SER A 124 2.10 -0.71 -22.79
N TRP A 125 1.77 -2.00 -22.76
CA TRP A 125 1.72 -2.84 -21.56
C TRP A 125 2.34 -4.20 -21.89
N GLN A 126 2.93 -4.84 -20.89
CA GLN A 126 3.41 -6.22 -20.96
C GLN A 126 2.99 -7.00 -19.71
N PRO A 127 2.72 -8.31 -19.85
CA PRO A 127 2.42 -9.14 -18.68
C PRO A 127 3.66 -9.29 -17.80
N ILE A 128 3.52 -8.94 -16.53
CA ILE A 128 4.52 -9.19 -15.49
C ILE A 128 3.84 -10.01 -14.38
N PRO A 129 4.43 -11.14 -13.95
CA PRO A 129 3.77 -12.01 -12.97
C PRO A 129 3.63 -11.33 -11.61
N VAL A 130 2.41 -11.35 -11.07
CA VAL A 130 2.10 -11.00 -9.68
C VAL A 130 1.79 -12.29 -8.94
N HIS A 131 2.62 -12.63 -7.96
CA HIS A 131 2.45 -13.86 -7.18
C HIS A 131 1.47 -13.63 -6.03
N THR A 132 0.63 -14.63 -5.75
CA THR A 132 -0.30 -14.61 -4.61
C THR A 132 -0.36 -15.99 -3.96
N VAL A 133 -0.95 -16.05 -2.77
CA VAL A 133 -1.32 -17.28 -2.08
C VAL A 133 -2.75 -17.12 -1.56
N PRO A 134 -3.54 -18.19 -1.44
CA PRO A 134 -4.91 -18.09 -0.94
C PRO A 134 -5.01 -17.32 0.38
N ILE A 135 -6.08 -16.53 0.57
CA ILE A 135 -6.28 -15.66 1.75
C ILE A 135 -6.06 -16.42 3.08
N ALA A 136 -6.56 -17.66 3.18
CA ALA A 136 -6.47 -18.49 4.39
C ALA A 136 -5.03 -19.00 4.68
N GLU A 137 -4.19 -19.02 3.66
CA GLU A 137 -2.80 -19.48 3.73
C GLU A 137 -1.79 -18.33 3.78
N ASP A 138 -2.23 -17.08 3.61
CA ASP A 138 -1.33 -15.93 3.65
C ASP A 138 -0.84 -15.66 5.08
N ARG A 139 0.45 -15.94 5.29
CA ARG A 139 1.18 -15.73 6.55
C ARG A 139 2.07 -14.48 6.55
N LEU A 140 1.99 -13.64 5.53
CA LEU A 140 2.92 -12.51 5.35
C LEU A 140 2.21 -11.17 5.21
N LEU A 141 1.32 -11.01 4.22
CA LEU A 141 0.75 -9.70 3.86
C LEU A 141 -0.68 -9.50 4.36
N LYS A 142 -1.42 -10.58 4.64
CA LYS A 142 -2.79 -10.50 5.15
C LYS A 142 -2.77 -10.42 6.67
N PHE A 143 -3.06 -9.24 7.23
CA PHE A 143 -3.23 -9.05 8.67
C PHE A 143 -4.73 -8.90 9.04
N PRO A 144 -5.19 -9.39 10.20
CA PRO A 144 -4.46 -10.22 11.17
C PRO A 144 -4.20 -11.63 10.64
N LEU A 145 -3.04 -12.18 11.04
CA LEU A 145 -2.62 -13.55 10.73
C LEU A 145 -3.44 -14.52 11.59
N GLY A 146 -4.22 -15.42 10.97
CA GLY A 146 -5.18 -16.27 11.69
C GLY A 146 -5.02 -17.77 11.42
N PRO A 147 -5.41 -18.67 12.36
CA PRO A 147 -5.79 -18.39 13.75
C PRO A 147 -4.57 -18.14 14.65
N CYS A 148 -4.67 -17.16 15.56
CA CYS A 148 -3.61 -16.80 16.51
C CYS A 148 -4.20 -16.50 17.91
N PRO A 149 -4.30 -17.51 18.80
CA PRO A 149 -4.95 -17.33 20.11
C PRO A 149 -4.31 -16.23 20.99
N ARG A 150 -2.99 -16.06 20.91
CA ARG A 150 -2.31 -14.99 21.65
C ARG A 150 -2.70 -13.59 21.16
N TYR A 151 -2.97 -13.43 19.86
CA TYR A 151 -3.45 -12.16 19.32
C TYR A 151 -4.83 -11.82 19.87
N GLU A 152 -5.75 -12.78 19.91
CA GLU A 152 -7.09 -12.59 20.49
C GLU A 152 -7.02 -12.24 21.98
N GLN A 153 -6.14 -12.92 22.73
CA GLN A 153 -5.91 -12.59 24.14
C GLN A 153 -5.37 -11.16 24.30
N LEU A 154 -4.40 -10.76 23.49
CA LEU A 154 -3.85 -9.40 23.52
C LEU A 154 -4.89 -8.34 23.15
N GLN A 155 -5.74 -8.58 22.15
CA GLN A 155 -6.84 -7.66 21.84
C GLN A 155 -7.82 -7.53 23.02
N ASN A 156 -8.13 -8.62 23.72
CA ASN A 156 -8.97 -8.57 24.93
C ASN A 156 -8.29 -7.83 26.08
N GLU A 157 -7.00 -8.06 26.31
CA GLU A 157 -6.19 -7.32 27.29
C GLU A 157 -6.19 -5.82 26.96
N THR A 158 -6.01 -5.44 25.69
CA THR A 158 -6.06 -4.04 25.23
C THR A 158 -7.41 -3.40 25.48
N ARG A 159 -8.52 -4.10 25.21
CA ARG A 159 -9.86 -3.57 25.47
C ARG A 159 -10.10 -3.29 26.95
N GLN A 160 -9.41 -3.98 27.85
CA GLN A 160 -9.55 -3.80 29.30
C GLN A 160 -8.65 -2.71 29.87
N THR A 161 -7.75 -2.12 29.08
CA THR A 161 -6.87 -1.07 29.61
C THR A 161 -7.62 0.23 29.88
N PRO A 162 -7.17 1.04 30.86
CA PRO A 162 -7.80 2.32 31.15
C PRO A 162 -7.84 3.26 29.94
N GLU A 163 -6.84 3.21 29.05
CA GLU A 163 -6.78 4.02 27.84
C GLU A 163 -7.96 3.70 26.91
N TYR A 164 -8.16 2.41 26.59
CA TYR A 164 -9.27 2.00 25.72
C TYR A 164 -10.63 2.32 26.34
N GLN A 165 -10.79 2.02 27.63
CA GLN A 165 -12.04 2.27 28.34
C GLN A 165 -12.36 3.77 28.41
N ASN A 166 -11.36 4.62 28.68
CA ASN A 166 -11.54 6.06 28.71
C ASN A 166 -11.92 6.62 27.34
N GLU A 167 -11.28 6.17 26.26
CA GLU A 167 -11.66 6.58 24.89
C GLU A 167 -13.10 6.17 24.57
N SER A 168 -13.53 4.98 25.00
CA SER A 168 -14.90 4.52 24.78
C SER A 168 -15.91 5.35 25.55
N ILE A 169 -15.61 5.71 26.80
CA ILE A 169 -16.49 6.53 27.65
C ILE A 169 -16.57 7.96 27.10
N GLN A 170 -15.44 8.56 26.71
CA GLN A 170 -15.39 9.93 26.18
C GLN A 170 -16.18 10.07 24.88
N ASN A 171 -16.21 9.01 24.06
CA ASN A 171 -16.90 9.01 22.77
C ASN A 171 -18.28 8.32 22.80
N ALA A 172 -18.79 7.93 23.99
CA ALA A 172 -20.02 7.15 24.10
C ALA A 172 -21.22 7.79 23.38
N GLN A 173 -21.44 9.09 23.58
CA GLN A 173 -22.53 9.81 22.92
C GLN A 173 -22.42 9.81 21.39
N PHE A 174 -21.20 9.88 20.86
CA PHE A 174 -20.95 9.81 19.42
C PHE A 174 -21.23 8.40 18.90
N LEU A 175 -20.77 7.36 19.60
CA LEU A 175 -21.01 5.97 19.22
C LEU A 175 -22.50 5.62 19.24
N ASP A 176 -23.25 6.11 20.25
CA ASP A 176 -24.71 5.97 20.33
C ASP A 176 -25.43 6.66 19.17
N MET A 177 -24.98 7.88 18.81
CA MET A 177 -25.50 8.58 17.64
C MET A 177 -25.23 7.80 16.36
N VAL A 178 -24.01 7.30 16.15
CA VAL A 178 -23.66 6.48 14.98
C VAL A 178 -24.54 5.22 14.94
N ALA A 179 -24.76 4.52 16.05
CA ALA A 179 -25.64 3.36 16.10
C ALA A 179 -27.07 3.70 15.66
N ASN A 180 -27.62 4.81 16.18
CA ASN A 180 -28.96 5.26 15.83
C ASN A 180 -29.09 5.67 14.36
N GLU A 181 -28.13 6.40 13.81
CA GLU A 181 -28.19 6.90 12.43
C GLU A 181 -27.88 5.82 11.38
N THR A 182 -27.03 4.84 11.73
CA THR A 182 -26.63 3.76 10.80
C THR A 182 -27.53 2.53 10.88
N GLY A 183 -28.24 2.34 12.01
CA GLY A 183 -29.03 1.14 12.28
C GLY A 183 -28.19 -0.05 12.76
N LEU A 184 -26.91 0.17 13.11
CA LEU A 184 -26.05 -0.84 13.69
C LEU A 184 -26.34 -1.02 15.19
N THR A 185 -26.29 -2.27 15.67
CA THR A 185 -26.56 -2.61 17.08
C THR A 185 -25.32 -2.69 17.97
N ASP A 186 -24.13 -2.77 17.38
CA ASP A 186 -22.85 -2.95 18.10
C ASP A 186 -21.77 -2.01 17.52
N VAL A 187 -21.85 -0.73 17.90
CA VAL A 187 -20.88 0.30 17.51
C VAL A 187 -19.90 0.51 18.65
N THR A 188 -18.66 0.11 18.41
CA THR A 188 -17.52 0.23 19.31
C THR A 188 -16.41 1.03 18.64
N LEU A 189 -15.36 1.39 19.38
CA LEU A 189 -14.15 1.97 18.80
C LEU A 189 -13.54 1.09 17.68
N GLU A 190 -13.76 -0.22 17.72
CA GLU A 190 -13.26 -1.17 16.72
C GLU A 190 -14.19 -1.38 15.52
N THR A 191 -15.47 -1.05 15.64
CA THR A 191 -16.44 -1.29 14.56
C THR A 191 -16.88 0.00 13.87
N VAL A 192 -16.74 1.16 14.52
CA VAL A 192 -17.08 2.47 13.98
C VAL A 192 -16.30 2.82 12.71
N TRP A 193 -15.07 2.31 12.55
CA TRP A 193 -14.29 2.53 11.32
C TRP A 193 -14.97 1.95 10.08
N ASN A 194 -15.84 0.93 10.21
CA ASN A 194 -16.56 0.38 9.07
C ASN A 194 -17.53 1.42 8.49
N VAL A 195 -18.18 2.21 9.35
CA VAL A 195 -19.08 3.29 8.93
C VAL A 195 -18.27 4.38 8.24
N TYR A 196 -17.11 4.73 8.82
CA TYR A 196 -16.21 5.71 8.23
C TYR A 196 -15.67 5.26 6.86
N ASP A 197 -15.28 3.99 6.70
CA ASP A 197 -14.81 3.45 5.42
C ASP A 197 -15.87 3.58 4.33
N THR A 198 -17.13 3.28 4.65
CA THR A 198 -18.27 3.45 3.74
C THR A 198 -18.44 4.92 3.35
N LEU A 199 -18.61 5.81 4.33
CA LEU A 199 -18.85 7.25 4.11
C LEU A 199 -17.68 7.97 3.43
N PHE A 200 -16.45 7.48 3.60
CA PHE A 200 -15.27 8.07 2.97
C PHE A 200 -15.14 7.68 1.49
N CYS A 201 -15.69 6.52 1.11
CA CYS A 201 -15.71 6.07 -0.28
C CYS A 201 -16.81 6.77 -1.09
N GLU A 202 -17.93 7.13 -0.46
CA GLU A 202 -19.04 7.92 -1.05
C GLU A 202 -18.63 9.35 -1.44
#